data_AF-A0A952HLF5-F1
#
_entry.id   AF-A0A952HLF5-F1
#
_cell.length_a   1.000
_cell.length_b   1.000
_cell.length_c   1.000
_cell.angle_alpha   90.00
_cell.angle_beta   90.00
_cell.angle_gamma   90.00
#
_symmetry.space_group_name_H-M   'P 1'
#
loop_
_entity.id
_entity.type
_entity.pdbx_description
1 polymer ?
#
loop_
_entity_poly.entity_id
_entity_poly.type
_entity_poly.pdbx_seq_one_letter_code
_entity_poly.pdbx_strand_id
1 'polypeptide(L)'
;GVKAALADTMLLTDDKGADTTGLDPLNGVRPAAGDMPILPQADNGKLALDNEAIVRLPDGTMFISDEYGPNIYRFSADGHLMSATQPPAALVPMRHGKPNFASDNPGPGAAEPDPKDPETGRQNNQGLEGMAMTPEGKFLIAVLQSATRQDGGDSGSTRQNTRALVYDASDLAHLKLAHEYVVPLPVFKDAKGKTKVAAQSEIVALSDTRFLMLARDSGNGQGLKGAESIYRKINIVDLSEATDIANGPFDAADKPVAPKGVVDPSVTTAKLTPFIDINDNAELGRFGMHNGAPNDKNNLSEKWEAMSLASVLDPKLPDDYFLFVANDNDFLTQDGFQVGAPYKADDGADVDTTFLVFQVTLPGLASNTQ
;
A
#
# COMPACT_ATOMS: atom_id res chain seq x y z
N GLY A 1 17.73 -25.87 4.36
CA GLY A 1 16.97 -24.67 3.95
C GLY A 1 16.84 -23.74 5.13
N VAL A 2 16.59 -22.45 4.87
CA VAL A 2 16.15 -21.51 5.90
C VAL A 2 14.75 -21.93 6.35
N LYS A 3 14.51 -22.00 7.67
CA LYS A 3 13.18 -22.24 8.23
C LYS A 3 12.69 -20.93 8.83
N ALA A 4 11.74 -20.28 8.17
CA ALA A 4 11.00 -19.20 8.79
C ALA A 4 10.00 -19.78 9.80
N ALA A 5 9.86 -19.15 10.96
CA ALA A 5 8.86 -19.49 11.96
C ALA A 5 8.38 -18.19 12.59
N LEU A 6 7.09 -18.13 12.95
CA LEU A 6 6.57 -17.03 13.75
C LEU A 6 7.32 -17.02 15.09
N ALA A 7 8.08 -15.95 15.32
CA ALA A 7 8.90 -15.82 16.52
C ALA A 7 8.13 -15.15 17.66
N ASP A 8 7.34 -14.12 17.33
CA ASP A 8 6.58 -13.34 18.29
C ASP A 8 5.42 -12.61 17.59
N THR A 9 4.44 -12.15 18.37
CA THR A 9 3.36 -11.28 17.90
C THR A 9 3.19 -10.10 18.85
N MET A 10 2.78 -8.96 18.32
CA MET A 10 2.54 -7.75 19.08
C MET A 10 1.13 -7.24 18.78
N LEU A 11 0.35 -6.99 19.82
CA LEU A 11 -0.97 -6.39 19.68
C LEU A 11 -0.82 -4.86 19.61
N LEU A 12 -1.47 -4.24 18.63
CA LEU A 12 -1.56 -2.80 18.56
C LEU A 12 -2.66 -2.28 19.50
N THR A 13 -2.35 -1.24 20.26
CA THR A 13 -3.27 -0.56 21.17
C THR A 13 -3.35 0.93 20.80
N ASP A 14 -4.52 1.53 21.00
CA ASP A 14 -4.72 2.95 20.79
C ASP A 14 -4.06 3.81 21.88
N ASP A 15 -4.14 5.13 21.73
CA ASP A 15 -3.62 6.15 22.65
C ASP A 15 -4.22 6.11 24.06
N LYS A 16 -5.25 5.28 24.28
CA LYS A 16 -5.92 5.06 25.56
C LYS A 16 -5.63 3.68 26.14
N GLY A 17 -4.80 2.88 25.46
CA GLY A 17 -4.42 1.52 25.85
C GLY A 17 -5.48 0.48 25.53
N ALA A 18 -6.48 0.78 24.70
CA ALA A 18 -7.47 -0.20 24.24
C ALA A 18 -6.96 -0.90 22.97
N ASP A 19 -7.25 -2.19 22.80
CA ASP A 19 -6.90 -2.89 21.55
C ASP A 19 -7.54 -2.21 20.34
N THR A 20 -6.80 -2.17 19.24
CA THR A 20 -7.34 -1.78 17.93
C THR A 20 -8.19 -2.91 17.33
N THR A 21 -8.79 -2.66 16.16
CA THR A 21 -9.61 -3.65 15.44
C THR A 21 -9.46 -3.50 13.93
N GLY A 22 -9.55 -4.60 13.18
CA GLY A 22 -9.64 -4.59 11.71
C GLY A 22 -11.09 -4.62 11.20
N LEU A 23 -12.03 -4.04 11.96
CA LEU A 23 -13.44 -3.97 11.53
C LEU A 23 -13.64 -2.72 10.70
N ASP A 24 -14.53 -2.78 9.70
CA ASP A 24 -14.97 -1.60 8.96
C ASP A 24 -15.43 -0.51 9.97
N PRO A 25 -14.93 0.73 9.86
CA PRO A 25 -15.32 1.84 10.74
C PRO A 25 -16.80 2.22 10.62
N LEU A 26 -17.48 1.80 9.55
CA LEU A 26 -18.84 2.20 9.21
C LEU A 26 -18.96 3.73 9.25
N ASN A 27 -19.83 4.26 10.11
CA ASN A 27 -20.03 5.69 10.27
C ASN A 27 -19.23 6.31 11.42
N GLY A 28 -18.43 5.52 12.14
CA GLY A 28 -17.72 5.97 13.32
C GLY A 28 -16.46 6.77 12.99
N VAL A 29 -16.41 7.98 13.54
CA VAL A 29 -15.25 8.88 13.46
C VAL A 29 -14.92 9.35 14.86
N ARG A 30 -13.73 8.98 15.34
CA ARG A 30 -13.19 9.47 16.60
C ARG A 30 -12.74 10.93 16.41
N PRO A 31 -13.20 11.88 17.26
CA PRO A 31 -12.76 13.27 17.19
C PRO A 31 -11.26 13.41 17.44
N ALA A 32 -10.65 14.42 16.82
CA ALA A 32 -9.25 14.79 17.07
C ALA A 32 -9.00 15.15 18.54
N ALA A 33 -7.87 14.71 19.08
CA ALA A 33 -7.45 14.99 20.45
C ALA A 33 -5.92 14.82 20.60
N GLY A 34 -5.25 15.81 21.18
CA GLY A 34 -3.78 15.77 21.32
C GLY A 34 -3.09 15.63 19.97
N ASP A 35 -2.17 14.66 19.87
CA ASP A 35 -1.41 14.34 18.64
C ASP A 35 -2.16 13.38 17.70
N MET A 36 -3.47 13.20 17.92
CA MET A 36 -4.36 12.41 17.07
C MET A 36 -5.26 13.32 16.24
N PRO A 37 -5.31 13.16 14.89
CA PRO A 37 -6.32 13.79 14.06
C PRO A 37 -7.67 13.08 14.26
N ILE A 38 -8.65 13.35 13.39
CA ILE A 38 -9.83 12.50 13.33
C ILE A 38 -9.41 11.09 12.87
N LEU A 39 -9.96 10.06 13.51
CA LEU A 39 -9.53 8.67 13.27
C LEU A 39 -10.72 7.75 13.01
N PRO A 40 -10.55 6.66 12.24
CA PRO A 40 -11.59 5.66 12.04
C PRO A 40 -11.95 4.96 13.36
N GLN A 41 -13.23 4.81 13.66
CA GLN A 41 -13.68 4.12 14.86
C GLN A 41 -14.79 3.14 14.50
N ALA A 42 -14.63 1.86 14.83
CA ALA A 42 -15.70 0.88 14.62
C ALA A 42 -16.83 1.06 15.66
N ASP A 43 -18.01 0.50 15.38
CA ASP A 43 -19.20 0.58 16.26
C ASP A 43 -18.99 0.01 17.67
N ASN A 44 -17.96 -0.84 17.86
CA ASN A 44 -17.56 -1.34 19.18
C ASN A 44 -16.72 -0.34 20.00
N GLY A 45 -16.49 0.86 19.46
CA GLY A 45 -15.73 1.94 20.10
C GLY A 45 -14.21 1.84 19.94
N LYS A 46 -13.67 0.79 19.31
CA LYS A 46 -12.24 0.61 19.09
C LYS A 46 -11.75 1.41 17.88
N LEU A 47 -10.50 1.85 17.92
CA LEU A 47 -9.79 2.40 16.76
C LEU A 47 -9.72 1.32 15.68
N ALA A 48 -10.26 1.63 14.51
CA ALA A 48 -10.27 0.74 13.36
C ALA A 48 -9.06 1.03 12.47
N LEU A 49 -8.31 -0.03 12.11
CA LEU A 49 -7.11 0.05 11.30
C LEU A 49 -7.12 -1.06 10.24
N ASP A 50 -6.71 -0.70 9.04
CA ASP A 50 -6.45 -1.60 7.92
C ASP A 50 -5.00 -1.38 7.49
N ASN A 51 -4.08 -2.07 8.18
CA ASN A 51 -2.66 -1.75 8.11
C ASN A 51 -2.00 -2.34 6.87
N GLU A 52 -1.32 -1.52 6.07
CA GLU A 52 -0.77 -1.94 4.77
C GLU A 52 0.75 -1.96 4.70
N ALA A 53 1.43 -0.99 5.33
CA ALA A 53 2.89 -0.94 5.34
C ALA A 53 3.45 -0.61 6.72
N ILE A 54 4.67 -1.08 6.98
CA ILE A 54 5.38 -0.90 8.24
C ILE A 54 6.82 -0.44 8.01
N VAL A 55 7.23 0.60 8.74
CA VAL A 55 8.62 1.04 8.84
C VAL A 55 9.05 0.98 10.29
N ARG A 56 10.05 0.15 10.60
CA ARG A 56 10.62 0.07 11.95
C ARG A 56 11.85 0.97 12.07
N LEU A 57 11.86 1.82 13.09
CA LEU A 57 12.92 2.78 13.35
C LEU A 57 14.01 2.22 14.26
N PRO A 58 15.23 2.82 14.30
CA PRO A 58 16.32 2.37 15.17
C PRO A 58 15.99 2.40 16.66
N ASP A 59 15.09 3.30 17.10
CA ASP A 59 14.62 3.37 18.49
C ASP A 59 13.57 2.30 18.84
N GLY A 60 13.19 1.47 17.86
CA GLY A 60 12.19 0.41 17.99
C GLY A 60 10.76 0.87 17.74
N THR A 61 10.49 2.17 17.67
CA THR A 61 9.17 2.68 17.27
C THR A 61 8.89 2.37 15.80
N MET A 62 7.63 2.38 15.41
CA MET A 62 7.20 1.98 14.06
C MET A 62 6.25 3.01 13.48
N PHE A 63 6.41 3.31 12.19
CA PHE A 63 5.33 3.89 11.41
C PHE A 63 4.52 2.78 10.75
N ILE A 64 3.20 2.92 10.74
CA ILE A 64 2.27 2.02 10.07
C ILE A 64 1.28 2.84 9.25
N SER A 65 1.12 2.54 7.96
CA SER A 65 0.10 3.17 7.10
C SER A 65 -1.22 2.39 7.14
N ASP A 66 -2.31 3.04 6.75
CA ASP A 66 -3.67 2.52 6.87
C ASP A 66 -4.52 2.80 5.64
N GLU A 67 -5.45 1.89 5.31
CA GLU A 67 -6.39 2.14 4.22
C GLU A 67 -7.60 2.98 4.61
N TYR A 68 -8.08 2.84 5.85
CA TYR A 68 -9.32 3.47 6.27
C TYR A 68 -9.17 4.99 6.36
N GLY A 69 -8.27 5.44 7.22
CA GLY A 69 -7.99 6.83 7.59
C GLY A 69 -7.17 7.63 6.57
N PRO A 70 -6.84 7.05 5.41
CA PRO A 70 -5.46 6.97 4.87
C PRO A 70 -4.36 7.60 5.73
N ASN A 71 -4.25 7.24 7.01
CA ASN A 71 -3.33 7.89 7.95
C ASN A 71 -1.99 7.16 8.04
N ILE A 72 -0.97 7.85 8.58
CA ILE A 72 0.28 7.25 9.05
C ILE A 72 0.28 7.31 10.57
N TYR A 73 0.35 6.16 11.24
CA TYR A 73 0.36 6.04 12.69
C TYR A 73 1.78 5.75 13.18
N ARG A 74 2.19 6.40 14.28
CA ARG A 74 3.42 6.05 14.99
C ARG A 74 3.10 5.22 16.23
N PHE A 75 3.63 4.01 16.29
CA PHE A 75 3.51 3.12 17.44
C PHE A 75 4.84 3.01 18.19
N SER A 76 4.76 2.82 19.50
CA SER A 76 5.89 2.43 20.32
C SER A 76 6.38 1.02 19.98
N ALA A 77 7.56 0.64 20.48
CA ALA A 77 8.14 -0.69 20.27
C ALA A 77 7.30 -1.84 20.83
N ASP A 78 6.36 -1.56 21.74
CA ASP A 78 5.39 -2.49 22.32
C ASP A 78 3.97 -2.32 21.76
N GLY A 79 3.79 -1.54 20.69
CA GLY A 79 2.54 -1.46 19.93
C GLY A 79 1.52 -0.46 20.47
N HIS A 80 1.91 0.50 21.30
CA HIS A 80 1.04 1.57 21.76
C HIS A 80 1.07 2.77 20.81
N LEU A 81 -0.10 3.25 20.39
CA LEU A 81 -0.23 4.39 19.48
C LEU A 81 0.25 5.69 20.16
N MET A 82 1.22 6.35 19.54
CA MET A 82 1.88 7.56 20.05
C MET A 82 1.42 8.84 19.33
N SER A 83 1.31 8.81 18.01
CA SER A 83 0.82 9.92 17.20
C SER A 83 0.24 9.43 15.87
N ALA A 84 -0.52 10.27 15.17
CA ALA A 84 -0.99 9.97 13.83
C ALA A 84 -0.93 11.21 12.92
N THR A 85 -0.59 10.98 11.66
CA THR A 85 -0.50 12.01 10.62
C THR A 85 -1.58 11.76 9.58
N GLN A 86 -2.42 12.77 9.36
CA GLN A 86 -3.46 12.75 8.35
C GLN A 86 -2.95 13.32 7.02
N PRO A 87 -3.33 12.75 5.87
CA PRO A 87 -2.99 13.28 4.55
C PRO A 87 -3.74 14.59 4.24
N PRO A 88 -3.41 15.26 3.12
CA PRO A 88 -4.21 16.37 2.62
C PRO A 88 -5.71 16.05 2.52
N ALA A 89 -6.55 17.09 2.65
CA ALA A 89 -8.00 16.94 2.64
C ALA A 89 -8.53 16.26 1.36
N ALA A 90 -7.83 16.41 0.24
CA ALA A 90 -8.13 15.73 -1.02
C ALA A 90 -8.08 14.20 -0.94
N LEU A 91 -7.42 13.61 0.06
CA LEU A 91 -7.33 12.17 0.24
C LEU A 91 -8.31 11.66 1.32
N VAL A 92 -8.83 12.54 2.18
CA VAL A 92 -9.80 12.18 3.22
C VAL A 92 -11.14 11.82 2.59
N PRO A 93 -11.67 10.59 2.81
CA PRO A 93 -12.92 10.14 2.21
C PRO A 93 -14.12 10.88 2.79
N MET A 94 -14.98 11.40 1.93
CA MET A 94 -16.14 12.20 2.33
C MET A 94 -17.46 11.57 1.87
N ARG A 95 -18.46 11.57 2.75
CA ARG A 95 -19.86 11.24 2.45
C ARG A 95 -20.77 12.33 3.02
N HIS A 96 -21.67 12.85 2.21
CA HIS A 96 -22.59 13.90 2.61
C HIS A 96 -21.87 15.12 3.22
N GLY A 97 -20.72 15.47 2.65
CA GLY A 97 -19.89 16.59 3.10
C GLY A 97 -19.21 16.40 4.47
N LYS A 98 -19.11 15.17 4.99
CA LYS A 98 -18.39 14.85 6.24
C LYS A 98 -17.37 13.73 6.04
N PRO A 99 -16.27 13.70 6.81
CA PRO A 99 -15.35 12.57 6.81
C PRO A 99 -16.08 11.28 7.17
N ASN A 100 -15.86 10.22 6.39
CA ASN A 100 -16.43 8.90 6.64
C ASN A 100 -15.45 7.84 6.14
N PHE A 101 -14.95 7.02 7.07
CA PHE A 101 -13.85 6.09 6.80
C PHE A 101 -14.32 4.67 6.45
N ALA A 102 -15.61 4.45 6.17
CA ALA A 102 -16.09 3.12 5.76
C ALA A 102 -15.29 2.55 4.57
N SER A 103 -15.06 1.24 4.59
CA SER A 103 -14.45 0.50 3.48
C SER A 103 -15.47 -0.23 2.62
N ASP A 104 -16.77 -0.10 2.93
CA ASP A 104 -17.87 -0.79 2.23
C ASP A 104 -17.79 -2.32 2.36
N ASN A 105 -17.18 -2.78 3.46
CA ASN A 105 -17.11 -4.17 3.87
C ASN A 105 -17.79 -4.35 5.24
N PRO A 106 -19.07 -3.98 5.38
CA PRO A 106 -19.76 -4.03 6.66
C PRO A 106 -19.84 -5.47 7.18
N GLY A 107 -19.61 -5.64 8.49
CA GLY A 107 -19.80 -6.93 9.15
C GLY A 107 -21.25 -7.44 9.08
N PRO A 108 -21.49 -8.73 9.39
CA PRO A 108 -22.82 -9.31 9.32
C PRO A 108 -23.90 -8.50 10.07
N GLY A 109 -24.91 -8.04 9.34
CA GLY A 109 -26.05 -7.30 9.89
C GLY A 109 -25.83 -5.79 10.04
N ALA A 110 -24.62 -5.27 9.77
CA ALA A 110 -24.39 -3.83 9.67
C ALA A 110 -24.92 -3.29 8.33
N ALA A 111 -25.29 -2.00 8.32
CA ALA A 111 -25.74 -1.33 7.11
C ALA A 111 -24.55 -0.97 6.21
N GLU A 112 -24.74 -1.06 4.90
CA GLU A 112 -23.81 -0.49 3.92
C GLU A 112 -23.73 1.04 4.09
N PRO A 113 -22.57 1.65 3.77
CA PRO A 113 -22.45 3.10 3.77
C PRO A 113 -23.40 3.76 2.74
N ASP A 114 -23.87 4.97 3.05
CA ASP A 114 -24.68 5.81 2.15
C ASP A 114 -23.97 7.16 1.90
N PRO A 115 -23.76 7.57 0.63
CA PRO A 115 -23.79 6.70 -0.57
C PRO A 115 -22.84 5.51 -0.42
N LYS A 116 -22.91 4.51 -1.32
CA LYS A 116 -21.98 3.35 -1.31
C LYS A 116 -20.52 3.78 -1.43
N ASP A 117 -20.24 4.63 -2.40
CA ASP A 117 -18.89 5.14 -2.67
C ASP A 117 -18.70 6.57 -2.15
N PRO A 118 -17.52 6.94 -1.63
CA PRO A 118 -17.30 8.29 -1.16
C PRO A 118 -17.39 9.27 -2.33
N GLU A 119 -17.79 10.51 -2.04
CA GLU A 119 -17.96 11.55 -3.04
C GLU A 119 -16.61 12.13 -3.47
N THR A 120 -15.69 12.27 -2.51
CA THR A 120 -14.30 12.73 -2.69
C THR A 120 -13.36 11.93 -1.77
N GLY A 121 -12.04 12.05 -1.96
CA GLY A 121 -11.05 11.36 -1.14
C GLY A 121 -10.61 10.03 -1.74
N ARG A 122 -9.93 9.20 -0.94
CA ARG A 122 -9.60 7.82 -1.32
C ARG A 122 -10.85 6.99 -1.64
N GLN A 123 -10.67 5.91 -2.38
CA GLN A 123 -11.73 4.94 -2.68
C GLN A 123 -12.06 4.05 -1.48
N ASN A 124 -13.16 3.31 -1.51
CA ASN A 124 -13.38 2.24 -0.51
C ASN A 124 -12.23 1.22 -0.59
N ASN A 125 -11.56 0.94 0.53
CA ASN A 125 -10.49 -0.07 0.66
C ASN A 125 -9.31 0.13 -0.32
N GLN A 126 -8.82 1.38 -0.45
CA GLN A 126 -7.70 1.77 -1.33
C GLN A 126 -6.98 3.00 -0.76
N GLY A 127 -6.55 2.93 0.51
CA GLY A 127 -5.88 4.06 1.18
C GLY A 127 -4.36 4.04 0.98
N LEU A 128 -3.59 4.38 2.02
CA LEU A 128 -2.12 4.41 1.93
C LEU A 128 -1.55 3.00 1.99
N GLU A 129 -1.44 2.38 0.81
CA GLU A 129 -0.94 1.02 0.64
C GLU A 129 0.58 0.93 0.78
N GLY A 130 1.32 1.78 0.06
CA GLY A 130 2.79 1.74 0.09
C GLY A 130 3.36 2.78 1.05
N MET A 131 4.32 2.39 1.89
CA MET A 131 5.09 3.34 2.70
C MET A 131 6.53 2.90 2.90
N ALA A 132 7.49 3.80 2.69
CA ALA A 132 8.90 3.53 2.91
C ALA A 132 9.66 4.76 3.43
N MET A 133 10.59 4.51 4.36
CA MET A 133 11.57 5.52 4.77
C MET A 133 12.68 5.60 3.72
N THR A 134 13.06 6.82 3.34
CA THR A 134 14.23 7.07 2.49
C THR A 134 15.52 6.53 3.14
N PRO A 135 16.54 6.13 2.36
CA PRO A 135 17.75 5.53 2.91
C PRO A 135 18.49 6.41 3.94
N GLU A 136 18.44 7.73 3.80
CA GLU A 136 19.03 8.69 4.75
C GLU A 136 18.14 8.94 6.00
N GLY A 137 16.93 8.38 6.06
CA GLY A 137 15.99 8.54 7.17
C GLY A 137 15.34 9.93 7.26
N LYS A 138 15.53 10.78 6.25
CA LYS A 138 15.05 12.16 6.24
C LYS A 138 13.57 12.29 5.91
N PHE A 139 13.12 11.49 4.94
CA PHE A 139 11.74 11.51 4.49
C PHE A 139 11.08 10.14 4.60
N LEU A 140 9.79 10.16 4.91
CA LEU A 140 8.87 9.03 4.81
C LEU A 140 7.98 9.25 3.58
N ILE A 141 8.06 8.35 2.60
CA ILE A 141 7.24 8.38 1.40
C ILE A 141 6.04 7.46 1.62
N ALA A 142 4.82 7.94 1.36
CA ALA A 142 3.61 7.14 1.37
C ALA A 142 2.82 7.32 0.06
N VAL A 143 2.24 6.25 -0.47
CA VAL A 143 1.56 6.25 -1.78
C VAL A 143 0.18 5.65 -1.61
N LEU A 144 -0.83 6.32 -2.16
CA LEU A 144 -2.17 5.76 -2.24
C LEU A 144 -2.20 4.58 -3.23
N GLN A 145 -2.95 3.53 -2.91
CA GLN A 145 -3.13 2.36 -3.77
C GLN A 145 -3.65 2.73 -5.17
N SER A 146 -4.54 3.72 -5.24
CA SER A 146 -5.21 4.20 -6.46
C SER A 146 -5.56 5.69 -6.40
N ALA A 147 -5.90 6.27 -7.55
CA ALA A 147 -6.37 7.65 -7.64
C ALA A 147 -7.58 7.92 -6.72
N THR A 148 -7.63 9.13 -6.17
CA THR A 148 -8.79 9.62 -5.41
C THR A 148 -10.03 9.67 -6.31
N ARG A 149 -11.23 9.68 -5.71
CA ARG A 149 -12.52 9.76 -6.42
C ARG A 149 -12.54 10.90 -7.45
N GLN A 150 -12.17 12.10 -7.01
CA GLN A 150 -12.21 13.30 -7.84
C GLN A 150 -11.13 13.31 -8.94
N ASP A 151 -10.06 12.52 -8.78
CA ASP A 151 -8.97 12.38 -9.75
C ASP A 151 -9.19 11.22 -10.75
N GLY A 152 -10.46 10.85 -10.97
CA GLY A 152 -10.85 9.77 -11.88
C GLY A 152 -10.81 8.38 -11.27
N GLY A 153 -10.70 8.29 -9.94
CA GLY A 153 -10.73 7.04 -9.18
C GLY A 153 -12.01 6.24 -9.40
N ASP A 154 -13.13 6.89 -9.70
CA ASP A 154 -14.48 6.33 -9.88
C ASP A 154 -14.61 5.25 -10.96
N SER A 155 -13.60 5.07 -11.82
CA SER A 155 -13.55 3.99 -12.80
C SER A 155 -12.17 3.35 -12.90
N GLY A 156 -12.17 2.02 -13.00
CA GLY A 156 -10.96 1.22 -13.22
C GLY A 156 -10.22 1.49 -14.54
N SER A 157 -10.76 2.34 -15.43
CA SER A 157 -10.09 2.79 -16.66
C SER A 157 -9.53 4.21 -16.59
N THR A 158 -9.83 4.98 -15.54
CA THR A 158 -9.44 6.39 -15.38
C THR A 158 -8.61 6.65 -14.12
N ARG A 159 -8.56 5.70 -13.19
CA ARG A 159 -7.85 5.80 -11.90
C ARG A 159 -6.32 5.79 -11.98
N GLN A 160 -5.74 6.22 -13.09
CA GLN A 160 -4.30 6.11 -13.37
C GLN A 160 -3.45 6.99 -12.43
N ASN A 161 -3.95 8.15 -12.02
CA ASN A 161 -3.12 9.17 -11.37
C ASN A 161 -3.26 9.10 -9.86
N THR A 162 -2.41 8.31 -9.20
CA THR A 162 -2.33 8.25 -7.72
C THR A 162 -1.44 9.36 -7.16
N ARG A 163 -1.39 9.48 -5.83
CA ARG A 163 -0.64 10.51 -5.09
C ARG A 163 0.48 9.86 -4.28
N ALA A 164 1.70 10.41 -4.40
CA ALA A 164 2.81 10.13 -3.51
C ALA A 164 3.04 11.32 -2.58
N LEU A 165 2.96 11.08 -1.28
CA LEU A 165 3.17 12.04 -0.21
C LEU A 165 4.58 11.85 0.35
N VAL A 166 5.36 12.92 0.45
CA VAL A 166 6.71 12.89 1.02
C VAL A 166 6.71 13.73 2.29
N TYR A 167 6.85 13.06 3.42
CA TYR A 167 6.83 13.70 4.74
C TYR A 167 8.25 13.88 5.28
N ASP A 168 8.56 15.09 5.74
CA ASP A 168 9.75 15.36 6.55
C ASP A 168 9.61 14.66 7.91
N ALA A 169 10.57 13.78 8.22
CA ALA A 169 10.60 12.94 9.41
C ALA A 169 11.56 13.46 10.50
N SER A 170 12.00 14.72 10.43
CA SER A 170 12.85 15.34 11.46
C SER A 170 12.17 15.45 12.82
N ASP A 171 10.84 15.58 12.83
CA ASP A 171 10.00 15.40 14.03
C ASP A 171 9.10 14.18 13.83
N LEU A 172 9.54 13.04 14.36
CA LEU A 172 8.83 11.76 14.23
C LEU A 172 7.42 11.77 14.84
N ALA A 173 7.12 12.69 15.77
CA ALA A 173 5.77 12.81 16.33
C ALA A 173 4.84 13.61 15.40
N HIS A 174 5.39 14.52 14.60
CA HIS A 174 4.65 15.48 13.78
C HIS A 174 5.23 15.55 12.36
N LEU A 175 5.00 14.49 11.58
CA LEU A 175 5.40 14.44 10.18
C LEU A 175 4.79 15.63 9.41
N LYS A 176 5.63 16.33 8.63
CA LYS A 176 5.19 17.48 7.84
C LYS A 176 5.23 17.15 6.36
N LEU A 177 4.13 17.38 5.65
CA LEU A 177 4.12 17.20 4.19
C LEU A 177 5.10 18.19 3.55
N ALA A 178 6.22 17.67 3.06
CA ALA A 178 7.26 18.44 2.41
C ALA A 178 6.99 18.55 0.91
N HIS A 179 6.59 17.43 0.29
CA HIS A 179 6.31 17.34 -1.13
C HIS A 179 5.12 16.41 -1.40
N GLU A 180 4.48 16.63 -2.53
CA GLU A 180 3.45 15.76 -3.04
C GLU A 180 3.52 15.70 -4.56
N TYR A 181 3.34 14.51 -5.13
CA TYR A 181 3.48 14.28 -6.57
C TYR A 181 2.37 13.40 -7.11
N VAL A 182 2.00 13.64 -8.38
CA VAL A 182 1.13 12.73 -9.14
C VAL A 182 1.98 11.60 -9.71
N VAL A 183 1.66 10.36 -9.34
CA VAL A 183 2.33 9.15 -9.81
C VAL A 183 1.40 8.38 -10.75
N PRO A 184 1.78 8.14 -12.01
CA PRO A 184 0.97 7.36 -12.92
C PRO A 184 1.12 5.87 -12.61
N LEU A 185 0.00 5.20 -12.39
CA LEU A 185 -0.11 3.76 -12.30
C LEU A 185 -0.02 3.12 -13.70
N PRO A 186 0.47 1.87 -13.81
CA PRO A 186 0.54 1.19 -15.08
C PRO A 186 -0.84 0.93 -15.69
N VAL A 187 -0.93 1.10 -17.01
CA VAL A 187 -2.13 0.80 -17.80
C VAL A 187 -1.88 -0.43 -18.65
N PHE A 188 -2.82 -1.37 -18.64
CA PHE A 188 -2.74 -2.60 -19.42
C PHE A 188 -4.10 -2.95 -20.05
N LYS A 189 -4.10 -4.00 -20.87
CA LYS A 189 -5.31 -4.56 -21.48
C LYS A 189 -5.61 -5.90 -20.81
N ASP A 190 -6.83 -6.07 -20.30
CA ASP A 190 -7.25 -7.38 -19.80
C ASP A 190 -7.45 -8.39 -20.95
N ALA A 191 -7.73 -9.66 -20.61
CA ALA A 191 -7.97 -10.72 -21.57
C ALA A 191 -9.13 -10.44 -22.55
N LYS A 192 -10.01 -9.47 -22.24
CA LYS A 192 -11.12 -9.03 -23.09
C LYS A 192 -10.78 -7.76 -23.89
N GLY A 193 -9.53 -7.27 -23.83
CA GLY A 193 -9.06 -6.07 -24.51
C GLY A 193 -9.51 -4.76 -23.86
N LYS A 194 -10.09 -4.80 -22.65
CA LYS A 194 -10.51 -3.58 -21.94
C LYS A 194 -9.30 -2.94 -21.26
N THR A 195 -9.21 -1.61 -21.33
CA THR A 195 -8.20 -0.84 -20.60
C THR A 195 -8.45 -0.97 -19.10
N LYS A 196 -7.39 -1.31 -18.37
CA LYS A 196 -7.35 -1.44 -16.91
C LYS A 196 -6.12 -0.71 -16.36
N VAL A 197 -6.22 -0.30 -15.11
CA VAL A 197 -5.12 0.27 -14.33
C VAL A 197 -4.70 -0.74 -13.26
N ALA A 198 -3.41 -1.07 -13.23
CA ALA A 198 -2.80 -1.89 -12.19
C ALA A 198 -2.64 -1.03 -10.92
N ALA A 199 -3.16 -1.49 -9.79
CA ALA A 199 -3.07 -0.75 -8.53
C ALA A 199 -1.66 -0.86 -7.96
N GLN A 200 -1.21 0.16 -7.22
CA GLN A 200 0.03 0.08 -6.44
C GLN A 200 -0.20 -0.88 -5.27
N SER A 201 0.81 -1.69 -4.94
CA SER A 201 0.74 -2.69 -3.86
C SER A 201 1.85 -2.56 -2.83
N GLU A 202 3.04 -2.09 -3.22
CA GLU A 202 4.16 -1.89 -2.27
C GLU A 202 5.17 -0.90 -2.86
N ILE A 203 5.92 -0.20 -1.99
CA ILE A 203 7.06 0.63 -2.37
C ILE A 203 8.33 0.35 -1.56
N VAL A 204 9.49 0.64 -2.15
CA VAL A 204 10.77 0.74 -1.43
C VAL A 204 11.50 2.00 -1.88
N ALA A 205 11.82 2.89 -0.94
CA ALA A 205 12.54 4.11 -1.25
C ALA A 205 14.00 3.82 -1.65
N LEU A 206 14.46 4.45 -2.74
CA LEU A 206 15.83 4.36 -3.26
C LEU A 206 16.61 5.66 -3.02
N SER A 207 15.91 6.79 -2.96
CA SER A 207 16.41 8.11 -2.58
C SER A 207 15.23 9.02 -2.21
N ASP A 208 15.50 10.29 -1.89
CA ASP A 208 14.48 11.32 -1.66
C ASP A 208 13.50 11.52 -2.83
N THR A 209 13.91 11.15 -4.05
CA THR A 209 13.13 11.39 -5.27
C THR A 209 12.89 10.13 -6.11
N ARG A 210 13.26 8.94 -5.61
CA ARG A 210 13.10 7.68 -6.35
C ARG A 210 12.68 6.55 -5.44
N PHE A 211 11.80 5.70 -5.92
CA PHE A 211 11.38 4.48 -5.23
C PHE A 211 11.01 3.37 -6.22
N LEU A 212 11.12 2.12 -5.77
CA LEU A 212 10.51 0.98 -6.43
C LEU A 212 9.02 0.97 -6.08
N MET A 213 8.17 0.68 -7.07
CA MET A 213 6.73 0.52 -6.89
C MET A 213 6.28 -0.79 -7.54
N LEU A 214 5.81 -1.72 -6.73
CA LEU A 214 5.12 -2.90 -7.20
C LEU A 214 3.68 -2.54 -7.52
N ALA A 215 3.25 -2.86 -8.74
CA ALA A 215 1.87 -2.70 -9.17
C ALA A 215 1.36 -3.98 -9.83
N ARG A 216 0.08 -4.28 -9.62
CA ARG A 216 -0.53 -5.54 -10.05
C ARG A 216 -1.95 -5.38 -10.58
N ASP A 217 -2.36 -6.33 -11.41
CA ASP A 217 -3.75 -6.60 -11.70
C ASP A 217 -4.42 -7.34 -10.53
N SER A 218 -5.70 -7.68 -10.69
CA SER A 218 -6.50 -8.31 -9.65
C SER A 218 -7.38 -9.41 -10.23
N GLY A 219 -7.74 -10.40 -9.41
CA GLY A 219 -8.60 -11.53 -9.74
C GLY A 219 -7.88 -12.73 -10.36
N ASN A 220 -6.54 -12.73 -10.39
CA ASN A 220 -5.74 -13.77 -11.06
C ASN A 220 -4.61 -14.33 -10.18
N GLY A 221 -4.50 -15.65 -10.10
CA GLY A 221 -3.44 -16.37 -9.40
C GLY A 221 -3.95 -17.59 -8.64
N GLN A 222 -3.04 -18.26 -7.93
CA GLN A 222 -3.39 -19.36 -7.02
C GLN A 222 -4.47 -18.93 -6.02
N GLY A 223 -5.48 -19.78 -5.83
CA GLY A 223 -6.61 -19.51 -4.94
C GLY A 223 -7.76 -18.73 -5.57
N LEU A 224 -7.60 -18.25 -6.82
CA LEU A 224 -8.64 -17.50 -7.53
C LEU A 224 -9.20 -18.24 -8.75
N LYS A 225 -10.26 -17.69 -9.33
CA LYS A 225 -10.87 -18.24 -10.57
C LYS A 225 -10.01 -17.97 -11.80
N GLY A 226 -9.40 -16.79 -11.89
CA GLY A 226 -8.44 -16.46 -12.95
C GLY A 226 -7.07 -17.05 -12.61
N ALA A 227 -6.41 -17.69 -13.57
CA ALA A 227 -5.10 -18.30 -13.35
C ALA A 227 -3.94 -17.36 -13.71
N GLU A 228 -4.10 -16.52 -14.74
CA GLU A 228 -3.01 -15.76 -15.35
C GLU A 228 -3.09 -14.29 -14.98
N SER A 229 -2.10 -13.79 -14.23
CA SER A 229 -1.90 -12.36 -14.05
C SER A 229 -1.31 -11.77 -15.33
N ILE A 230 -1.93 -10.71 -15.84
CA ILE A 230 -1.48 -10.01 -17.05
C ILE A 230 -0.48 -8.91 -16.70
N TYR A 231 -0.59 -8.35 -15.50
CA TYR A 231 0.32 -7.32 -15.03
C TYR A 231 0.68 -7.55 -13.57
N ARG A 232 1.96 -7.84 -13.30
CA ARG A 232 2.55 -7.80 -11.96
C ARG A 232 4.02 -7.44 -12.09
N LYS A 233 4.33 -6.16 -11.88
CA LYS A 233 5.67 -5.64 -12.16
C LYS A 233 6.13 -4.65 -11.09
N ILE A 234 7.42 -4.66 -10.85
CA ILE A 234 8.12 -3.64 -10.09
C ILE A 234 8.59 -2.59 -11.10
N ASN A 235 8.28 -1.34 -10.82
CA ASN A 235 8.67 -0.19 -11.62
C ASN A 235 9.54 0.74 -10.77
N ILE A 236 10.48 1.44 -11.40
CA ILE A 236 11.16 2.58 -10.78
C ILE A 236 10.30 3.82 -11.04
N VAL A 237 9.91 4.50 -9.97
CA VAL A 237 9.28 5.82 -9.99
C VAL A 237 10.36 6.87 -9.78
N ASP A 238 10.43 7.86 -10.66
CA ASP A 238 11.30 9.03 -10.55
C ASP A 238 10.47 10.31 -10.42
N LEU A 239 10.62 10.98 -9.28
CA LEU A 239 9.94 12.22 -8.90
C LEU A 239 10.73 13.47 -9.30
N SER A 240 11.99 13.35 -9.76
CA SER A 240 12.91 14.50 -9.86
C SER A 240 12.43 15.63 -10.80
N GLU A 241 11.66 15.29 -11.83
CA GLU A 241 11.09 16.23 -12.80
C GLU A 241 9.58 16.41 -12.63
N ALA A 242 8.97 15.79 -11.62
CA ALA A 242 7.54 15.91 -11.37
C ALA A 242 7.22 17.26 -10.72
N THR A 243 6.05 17.82 -11.04
CA THR A 243 5.56 19.03 -10.37
C THR A 243 5.23 18.68 -8.92
N ASP A 244 5.91 19.33 -7.98
CA ASP A 244 5.52 19.31 -6.56
C ASP A 244 4.23 20.13 -6.38
N ILE A 245 3.19 19.48 -5.88
CA ILE A 245 1.87 20.06 -5.68
C ILE A 245 1.50 20.26 -4.21
N ALA A 246 2.39 19.91 -3.27
CA ALA A 246 2.13 20.04 -1.84
C ALA A 246 1.83 21.48 -1.42
N ASN A 247 0.95 21.64 -0.43
CA ASN A 247 0.50 22.94 0.07
C ASN A 247 -0.13 23.81 -1.04
N GLY A 248 -0.55 23.16 -2.12
CA GLY A 248 -1.12 23.76 -3.30
C GLY A 248 -2.65 23.67 -3.32
N PRO A 249 -3.27 24.15 -4.41
CA PRO A 249 -4.72 24.08 -4.54
C PRO A 249 -5.24 22.65 -4.65
N PHE A 250 -4.40 21.68 -5.04
CA PHE A 250 -4.77 20.26 -5.21
C PHE A 250 -4.84 19.46 -3.89
N ASP A 251 -4.56 20.11 -2.76
CA ASP A 251 -4.75 19.55 -1.41
C ASP A 251 -6.23 19.60 -0.98
N ALA A 252 -7.03 20.43 -1.66
CA ALA A 252 -8.45 20.58 -1.40
C ALA A 252 -9.28 19.55 -2.18
N ALA A 253 -10.29 18.96 -1.53
CA ALA A 253 -11.15 17.94 -2.13
C ALA A 253 -11.98 18.44 -3.34
N ASP A 254 -12.24 19.74 -3.43
CA ASP A 254 -13.02 20.38 -4.50
C ASP A 254 -12.17 20.83 -5.70
N LYS A 255 -10.85 20.61 -5.67
CA LYS A 255 -9.93 20.94 -6.74
C LYS A 255 -9.13 19.70 -7.19
N PRO A 256 -9.74 18.83 -8.02
CA PRO A 256 -9.05 17.65 -8.55
C PRO A 256 -7.86 18.03 -9.43
N VAL A 257 -6.79 17.26 -9.32
CA VAL A 257 -5.59 17.35 -10.18
C VAL A 257 -5.74 16.55 -11.46
N ALA A 258 -6.57 15.50 -11.47
CA ALA A 258 -6.75 14.67 -12.66
C ALA A 258 -8.21 14.26 -12.91
N PRO A 259 -9.16 15.20 -13.07
CA PRO A 259 -10.57 14.87 -13.27
C PRO A 259 -10.77 13.91 -14.44
N LYS A 260 -11.47 12.79 -14.20
CA LYS A 260 -11.68 11.69 -15.18
C LYS A 260 -10.36 11.09 -15.71
N GLY A 261 -9.29 11.16 -14.93
CA GLY A 261 -7.96 10.67 -15.28
C GLY A 261 -7.16 11.62 -16.18
N VAL A 262 -7.65 12.82 -16.49
CA VAL A 262 -6.93 13.82 -17.31
C VAL A 262 -6.23 14.80 -16.38
N VAL A 263 -4.90 14.70 -16.31
CA VAL A 263 -4.06 15.55 -15.46
C VAL A 263 -4.15 17.02 -15.87
N ASP A 264 -4.21 17.91 -14.88
CA ASP A 264 -4.18 19.36 -15.07
C ASP A 264 -2.93 19.75 -15.87
N PRO A 265 -3.05 20.57 -16.94
CA PRO A 265 -1.92 20.93 -17.80
C PRO A 265 -0.74 21.62 -17.10
N SER A 266 -0.93 22.14 -15.88
CA SER A 266 0.14 22.71 -15.05
C SER A 266 1.00 21.66 -14.33
N VAL A 267 0.59 20.39 -14.34
CA VAL A 267 1.21 19.32 -13.57
C VAL A 267 1.92 18.33 -14.50
N THR A 268 3.21 18.15 -14.24
CA THR A 268 4.03 17.07 -14.81
C THR A 268 4.00 15.89 -13.84
N THR A 269 3.57 14.71 -14.30
CA THR A 269 3.53 13.51 -13.45
C THR A 269 4.92 12.90 -13.30
N ALA A 270 5.10 12.10 -12.25
CA ALA A 270 6.30 11.28 -12.08
C ALA A 270 6.55 10.37 -13.28
N LYS A 271 7.81 10.05 -13.53
CA LYS A 271 8.21 9.12 -14.58
C LYS A 271 8.19 7.69 -14.05
N LEU A 272 7.58 6.80 -14.80
CA LEU A 272 7.55 5.36 -14.50
C LEU A 272 8.43 4.58 -15.49
N THR A 273 9.33 3.74 -14.97
CA THR A 273 10.20 2.87 -15.77
C THR A 273 10.03 1.42 -15.32
N PRO A 274 9.57 0.49 -16.18
CA PRO A 274 9.50 -0.94 -15.83
C PRO A 274 10.88 -1.47 -15.43
N PHE A 275 10.94 -2.26 -14.36
CA PHE A 275 12.19 -2.78 -13.83
C PHE A 275 12.21 -4.31 -13.78
N ILE A 276 11.28 -4.93 -13.05
CA ILE A 276 11.17 -6.40 -12.94
C ILE A 276 9.75 -6.82 -13.31
N ASP A 277 9.65 -7.79 -14.22
CA ASP A 277 8.40 -8.49 -14.50
C ASP A 277 8.34 -9.76 -13.64
N ILE A 278 7.47 -9.76 -12.62
CA ILE A 278 7.35 -10.90 -11.71
C ILE A 278 6.68 -12.09 -12.43
N ASN A 279 5.96 -11.83 -13.51
CA ASN A 279 5.25 -12.85 -14.29
C ASN A 279 6.14 -13.56 -15.33
N ASP A 280 7.46 -13.32 -15.34
CA ASP A 280 8.37 -13.94 -16.31
C ASP A 280 8.47 -15.46 -16.09
N ASN A 281 7.72 -16.22 -16.88
CA ASN A 281 7.68 -17.68 -16.84
C ASN A 281 9.04 -18.34 -17.13
N ALA A 282 9.97 -17.68 -17.83
CA ALA A 282 11.32 -18.21 -18.03
C ALA A 282 12.11 -18.21 -16.72
N GLU A 283 11.97 -17.15 -15.91
CA GLU A 283 12.60 -17.02 -14.60
C GLU A 283 11.91 -17.91 -13.56
N LEU A 284 10.57 -17.88 -13.51
CA LEU A 284 9.77 -18.70 -12.60
C LEU A 284 10.02 -20.20 -12.80
N GLY A 285 10.11 -20.64 -14.06
CA GLY A 285 10.33 -22.04 -14.42
C GLY A 285 11.64 -22.63 -13.89
N ARG A 286 12.66 -21.79 -13.60
CA ARG A 286 13.92 -22.23 -12.97
C ARG A 286 13.70 -22.81 -11.57
N PHE A 287 12.58 -22.46 -10.93
CA PHE A 287 12.20 -22.89 -9.59
C PHE A 287 10.94 -23.77 -9.58
N GLY A 288 10.44 -24.17 -10.76
CA GLY A 288 9.21 -24.94 -10.89
C GLY A 288 7.93 -24.15 -10.63
N MET A 289 8.03 -22.82 -10.54
CA MET A 289 6.90 -21.89 -10.44
C MET A 289 6.43 -21.48 -11.84
N HIS A 290 5.23 -20.91 -11.92
CA HIS A 290 4.68 -20.34 -13.16
C HIS A 290 3.63 -19.26 -12.87
N ASN A 291 3.27 -18.50 -13.90
CA ASN A 291 2.12 -17.61 -13.93
C ASN A 291 1.17 -18.09 -15.03
N GLY A 292 -0.03 -18.51 -14.66
CA GLY A 292 -1.07 -18.98 -15.56
C GLY A 292 -1.57 -20.38 -15.24
N ALA A 293 -2.18 -21.03 -16.24
CA ALA A 293 -2.70 -22.38 -16.08
C ALA A 293 -1.56 -23.43 -16.09
N PRO A 294 -1.68 -24.53 -15.30
CA PRO A 294 -2.81 -24.88 -14.43
C PRO A 294 -2.84 -24.05 -13.14
N ASN A 295 -4.02 -23.68 -12.64
CA ASN A 295 -4.10 -22.94 -11.38
C ASN A 295 -3.85 -23.87 -10.17
N ASP A 296 -2.58 -24.14 -9.91
CA ASP A 296 -2.10 -25.07 -8.89
C ASP A 296 -1.19 -24.38 -7.86
N LYS A 297 -0.60 -25.15 -6.96
CA LYS A 297 0.27 -24.64 -5.89
C LYS A 297 1.58 -23.99 -6.35
N ASN A 298 1.93 -24.16 -7.63
CA ASN A 298 3.14 -23.57 -8.22
C ASN A 298 2.79 -22.33 -9.06
N ASN A 299 1.50 -22.02 -9.23
CA ASN A 299 1.08 -20.75 -9.81
C ASN A 299 1.35 -19.63 -8.80
N LEU A 300 1.74 -18.45 -9.25
CA LEU A 300 1.86 -17.31 -8.34
C LEU A 300 0.48 -16.93 -7.76
N SER A 301 0.42 -16.62 -6.46
CA SER A 301 -0.76 -16.03 -5.82
C SER A 301 -1.10 -14.65 -6.38
N GLU A 302 -2.30 -14.14 -6.13
CA GLU A 302 -2.74 -12.83 -6.63
C GLU A 302 -1.90 -11.68 -6.10
N LYS A 303 -1.82 -11.58 -4.77
CA LYS A 303 -1.30 -10.40 -4.08
C LYS A 303 0.16 -10.54 -3.73
N TRP A 304 0.87 -9.41 -3.83
CA TRP A 304 2.29 -9.27 -3.52
C TRP A 304 2.48 -7.87 -2.98
N GLU A 305 2.76 -7.77 -1.68
CA GLU A 305 2.56 -6.55 -0.88
C GLU A 305 3.72 -6.32 0.10
N ALA A 306 4.85 -7.00 -0.10
CA ALA A 306 6.05 -6.76 0.71
C ALA A 306 7.30 -6.74 -0.15
N MET A 307 8.14 -5.72 0.04
CA MET A 307 9.46 -5.61 -0.58
C MET A 307 10.53 -5.14 0.40
N SER A 308 11.74 -5.67 0.27
CA SER A 308 12.90 -5.20 1.05
C SER A 308 14.21 -5.41 0.31
N LEU A 309 15.17 -4.52 0.53
CA LEU A 309 16.51 -4.58 -0.03
C LEU A 309 17.54 -4.94 1.04
N ALA A 310 18.44 -5.86 0.73
CA ALA A 310 19.64 -6.12 1.51
C ALA A 310 20.86 -6.16 0.60
N SER A 311 21.97 -5.52 1.00
CA SER A 311 23.23 -5.60 0.25
C SER A 311 23.66 -7.06 0.05
N VAL A 312 24.22 -7.40 -1.11
CA VAL A 312 24.82 -8.73 -1.32
C VAL A 312 26.11 -8.93 -0.54
N LEU A 313 26.64 -7.88 0.10
CA LEU A 313 27.86 -7.87 0.91
C LEU A 313 29.11 -8.36 0.15
N ASP A 314 29.12 -8.19 -1.17
CA ASP A 314 30.30 -8.44 -2.01
C ASP A 314 31.00 -7.10 -2.32
N PRO A 315 32.23 -6.86 -1.83
CA PRO A 315 32.99 -5.64 -2.15
C PRO A 315 33.23 -5.39 -3.64
N LYS A 316 33.09 -6.42 -4.50
CA LYS A 316 33.18 -6.29 -5.96
C LYS A 316 31.87 -5.86 -6.62
N LEU A 317 30.76 -6.00 -5.91
CA LEU A 317 29.41 -5.64 -6.34
C LEU A 317 28.77 -4.70 -5.30
N PRO A 318 29.37 -3.53 -5.04
CA PRO A 318 28.94 -2.64 -3.96
C PRO A 318 27.54 -2.05 -4.18
N ASP A 319 27.09 -2.01 -5.44
CA ASP A 319 25.75 -1.54 -5.84
C ASP A 319 24.75 -2.69 -6.02
N ASP A 320 25.13 -3.94 -5.70
CA ASP A 320 24.22 -5.07 -5.81
C ASP A 320 23.49 -5.35 -4.49
N TYR A 321 22.21 -5.66 -4.64
CA TYR A 321 21.28 -5.95 -3.55
C TYR A 321 20.45 -7.20 -3.87
N PHE A 322 20.12 -7.96 -2.84
CA PHE A 322 18.99 -8.86 -2.87
C PHE A 322 17.71 -8.07 -2.62
N LEU A 323 16.83 -8.03 -3.62
CA LEU A 323 15.46 -7.57 -3.51
C LEU A 323 14.57 -8.77 -3.16
N PHE A 324 14.10 -8.78 -1.93
CA PHE A 324 13.09 -9.71 -1.45
C PHE A 324 11.71 -9.18 -1.79
N VAL A 325 10.85 -10.03 -2.33
CA VAL A 325 9.45 -9.73 -2.64
C VAL A 325 8.60 -10.85 -2.06
N ALA A 326 7.63 -10.54 -1.20
CA ALA A 326 6.77 -11.55 -0.58
C ALA A 326 5.31 -11.37 -0.98
N ASN A 327 4.57 -12.48 -1.02
CA ASN A 327 3.14 -12.45 -1.28
C ASN A 327 2.34 -12.11 -0.02
N ASP A 328 1.23 -11.40 -0.20
CA ASP A 328 0.08 -11.57 0.68
C ASP A 328 -0.66 -12.80 0.16
N ASN A 329 -0.90 -13.77 1.04
CA ASN A 329 -1.60 -15.00 0.69
C ASN A 329 -3.10 -14.94 1.02
N ASP A 330 -3.62 -13.77 1.42
CA ASP A 330 -5.02 -13.54 1.82
C ASP A 330 -5.48 -14.47 2.95
N PHE A 331 -4.53 -15.00 3.73
CA PHE A 331 -4.76 -16.06 4.72
C PHE A 331 -5.49 -17.29 4.15
N LEU A 332 -5.37 -17.54 2.83
CA LEU A 332 -6.00 -18.66 2.15
C LEU A 332 -5.34 -19.97 2.56
N THR A 333 -5.92 -20.65 3.55
CA THR A 333 -5.41 -21.94 4.04
C THR A 333 -6.53 -22.92 4.38
N GLN A 334 -6.22 -24.22 4.34
CA GLN A 334 -7.12 -25.30 4.75
C GLN A 334 -7.06 -25.66 6.23
N ASP A 335 -6.15 -25.03 7.00
CA ASP A 335 -5.95 -25.26 8.44
C ASP A 335 -5.83 -23.94 9.22
N GLY A 336 -6.73 -23.00 8.93
CA GLY A 336 -6.73 -21.66 9.50
C GLY A 336 -7.34 -21.60 10.91
N PHE A 337 -6.87 -20.66 11.72
CA PHE A 337 -7.48 -20.34 13.02
C PHE A 337 -7.44 -18.84 13.28
N GLN A 338 -8.62 -18.22 13.45
CA GLN A 338 -8.77 -16.78 13.64
C GLN A 338 -9.87 -16.49 14.65
N VAL A 339 -9.64 -15.52 15.54
CA VAL A 339 -10.62 -15.08 16.56
C VAL A 339 -11.20 -16.23 17.40
N GLY A 340 -10.37 -17.23 17.73
CA GLY A 340 -10.79 -18.37 18.56
C GLY A 340 -11.57 -19.47 17.83
N ALA A 341 -11.70 -19.40 16.50
CA ALA A 341 -12.39 -20.40 15.70
C ALA A 341 -11.50 -20.91 14.55
N PRO A 342 -11.58 -22.22 14.22
CA PRO A 342 -10.97 -22.73 13.00
C PRO A 342 -11.74 -22.21 11.77
N TYR A 343 -11.03 -21.97 10.67
CA TYR A 343 -11.61 -21.64 9.38
C TYR A 343 -10.87 -22.39 8.26
N LYS A 344 -11.48 -22.40 7.07
CA LYS A 344 -10.88 -22.92 5.85
C LYS A 344 -11.19 -21.99 4.71
N ALA A 345 -10.21 -21.76 3.84
CA ALA A 345 -10.43 -21.09 2.58
C ALA A 345 -11.39 -21.89 1.70
N ASP A 346 -12.18 -21.17 0.91
CA ASP A 346 -13.08 -21.77 -0.06
C ASP A 346 -12.33 -22.55 -1.14
N ASP A 347 -13.04 -23.44 -1.84
CA ASP A 347 -12.55 -24.21 -2.99
C ASP A 347 -11.27 -25.03 -2.76
N GLY A 348 -10.89 -25.25 -1.49
CA GLY A 348 -9.71 -26.03 -1.13
C GLY A 348 -8.39 -25.26 -1.28
N ALA A 349 -8.42 -23.93 -1.42
CA ALA A 349 -7.22 -23.12 -1.58
C ALA A 349 -6.28 -23.21 -0.35
N ASP A 350 -4.99 -23.39 -0.61
CA ASP A 350 -3.93 -23.40 0.40
C ASP A 350 -2.71 -22.72 -0.22
N VAL A 351 -2.55 -21.43 0.05
CA VAL A 351 -1.57 -20.55 -0.60
C VAL A 351 -0.40 -20.33 0.34
N ASP A 352 0.77 -20.83 -0.06
CA ASP A 352 2.00 -20.70 0.73
C ASP A 352 2.48 -19.24 0.80
N THR A 353 3.03 -18.86 1.96
CA THR A 353 3.87 -17.66 2.04
C THR A 353 5.12 -17.89 1.19
N THR A 354 5.24 -17.11 0.13
CA THR A 354 6.25 -17.25 -0.92
C THR A 354 7.12 -16.01 -0.96
N PHE A 355 8.44 -16.21 -1.03
CA PHE A 355 9.41 -15.15 -1.23
C PHE A 355 10.12 -15.36 -2.56
N LEU A 356 10.09 -14.33 -3.42
CA LEU A 356 10.95 -14.23 -4.58
C LEU A 356 12.16 -13.38 -4.20
N VAL A 357 13.34 -13.78 -4.66
CA VAL A 357 14.59 -13.08 -4.37
C VAL A 357 15.33 -12.80 -5.66
N PHE A 358 15.50 -11.52 -5.97
CA PHE A 358 16.22 -11.05 -7.14
C PHE A 358 17.54 -10.44 -6.70
N GLN A 359 18.64 -10.76 -7.38
CA GLN A 359 19.85 -9.94 -7.28
C GLN A 359 19.74 -8.82 -8.30
N VAL A 360 19.79 -7.57 -7.83
CA VAL A 360 19.63 -6.36 -8.62
C VAL A 360 20.80 -5.41 -8.41
N THR A 361 21.17 -4.67 -9.45
CA THR A 361 22.16 -3.58 -9.34
C THR A 361 21.41 -2.25 -9.24
N LEU A 362 21.62 -1.50 -8.16
CA LEU A 362 21.00 -0.22 -7.87
C LEU A 362 22.07 0.84 -7.57
N PRO A 363 22.70 1.42 -8.63
CA PRO A 363 23.80 2.36 -8.46
C PRO A 363 23.43 3.57 -7.62
N GLY A 364 24.28 3.90 -6.65
CA GLY A 364 24.14 5.11 -5.84
C GLY A 364 23.29 4.95 -4.58
N LEU A 365 22.66 3.79 -4.35
CA LEU A 365 21.95 3.49 -3.10
C LEU A 365 22.92 3.38 -1.91
N ALA A 366 24.10 2.76 -2.12
CA ALA A 366 25.14 2.60 -1.09
C ALA A 366 25.75 3.94 -0.63
N SER A 367 25.76 4.95 -1.51
CA SER A 367 26.23 6.29 -1.19
C SER A 367 25.37 7.00 -0.13
N ASN A 368 24.10 6.63 -0.03
CA ASN A 368 23.08 7.29 0.79
C ASN A 368 22.87 6.61 2.16
N THR A 369 23.67 5.57 2.47
CA THR A 369 23.55 4.76 3.71
C THR A 369 24.79 4.82 4.61
N GLN A 370 25.73 5.73 4.33
CA GLN A 370 26.94 5.95 5.15
C GLN A 370 26.80 7.07 6.17
#